data_AF-V9IJE4-F1
#
_entry.id   AF-V9IJE4-F1
#
_cell.length_a   1.000
_cell.length_b   1.000
_cell.length_c   1.000
_cell.angle_alpha   90.00
_cell.angle_beta   90.00
_cell.angle_gamma   90.00
#
_symmetry.space_group_name_H-M   'P 1'
#
loop_
_entity.id
_entity.type
_entity.pdbx_description
1 polymer ?
#
loop_
_entity_poly.entity_id
_entity_poly.type
_entity_poly.pdbx_seq_one_letter_code
_entity_poly.pdbx_strand_id
1 'polypeptide(L)'
;MSDYDISNIEHEALLLVITSTFGNGDPPENGEAFAQNLYAMKMNETYINSGNKISLATSKSFIKANSQTEVSNSKKLDRLDSLRGSTTDSQTEDTFGPLSNVRFAVFALGSSAYPNFCAFGRYVDNLLGELGGERLLKLAQGDEMCGQEQAFRKWAADTFAVACETFCLDDDDTLLEVALSLGSEALSAATVRFIEAESQPIGKALSKCHNRNVTTCNMFRKTNLSGDSSSGTTLLLELDDIASMEILYKPGDHLGVFACNRSELVEAILKRVQTPFDPDVPIELQIQKQSHTPNGIVKTWIAHDRYLPNSLRILLKRF
;
A
#
# COMPACT_ATOMS: atom_id res chain seq x y z
N MET A 1 3.62 -4.53 -3.34
CA MET A 1 3.62 -5.08 -4.71
C MET A 1 5.01 -5.55 -5.11
N SER A 2 6.09 -4.91 -4.64
CA SER A 2 7.49 -5.31 -4.86
C SER A 2 7.83 -6.77 -4.53
N ASP A 3 7.18 -7.34 -3.52
CA ASP A 3 7.49 -8.70 -3.03
C ASP A 3 6.68 -9.78 -3.76
N TYR A 4 5.78 -9.37 -4.65
CA TYR A 4 4.97 -10.27 -5.46
C TYR A 4 5.70 -10.61 -6.76
N ASP A 5 5.80 -11.90 -7.05
CA ASP A 5 6.33 -12.37 -8.33
C ASP A 5 5.27 -12.24 -9.43
N ILE A 6 5.49 -11.29 -10.34
CA ILE A 6 4.54 -10.96 -11.40
C ILE A 6 4.29 -12.13 -12.36
N SER A 7 5.20 -13.10 -12.45
CA SER A 7 5.01 -14.27 -13.32
C SER A 7 3.81 -15.13 -12.90
N ASN A 8 3.34 -15.02 -11.66
CA ASN A 8 2.19 -15.76 -11.17
C ASN A 8 0.85 -15.11 -11.53
N ILE A 9 0.83 -13.85 -11.98
CA ILE A 9 -0.41 -13.07 -12.11
C ILE A 9 -1.42 -13.69 -13.08
N GLU A 10 -0.95 -14.34 -14.15
CA GLU A 10 -1.80 -15.02 -15.15
C GLU A 10 -2.43 -16.32 -14.61
N HIS A 11 -1.92 -16.83 -13.48
CA HIS A 11 -2.36 -18.06 -12.84
C HIS A 11 -3.17 -17.81 -11.55
N GLU A 12 -3.33 -16.55 -11.15
CA GLU A 12 -4.16 -16.20 -10.01
C GLU A 12 -5.65 -16.34 -10.34
N ALA A 13 -6.42 -16.93 -9.43
CA ALA A 13 -7.88 -16.94 -9.55
C ALA A 13 -8.51 -15.62 -9.09
N LEU A 14 -7.95 -15.02 -8.03
CA LEU A 14 -8.46 -13.80 -7.40
C LEU A 14 -7.31 -12.84 -7.06
N LEU A 15 -7.40 -11.61 -7.56
CA LEU A 15 -6.45 -10.53 -7.30
C LEU A 15 -7.15 -9.34 -6.63
N LEU A 16 -6.84 -9.09 -5.36
CA LEU A 16 -7.30 -7.90 -4.64
C LEU A 16 -6.18 -6.87 -4.57
N VAL A 17 -6.37 -5.70 -5.17
CA VAL A 17 -5.36 -4.64 -5.20
C VAL A 17 -5.76 -3.51 -4.28
N ILE A 18 -4.93 -3.22 -3.28
CA ILE A 18 -5.07 -2.05 -2.42
C ILE A 18 -3.83 -1.18 -2.63
N THR A 19 -3.99 0.01 -3.19
CA THR A 19 -2.85 0.88 -3.50
C THR A 19 -3.13 2.36 -3.31
N SER A 20 -2.14 3.08 -2.80
CA SER A 20 -2.12 4.54 -2.75
C SER A 20 -1.63 5.15 -4.06
N THR A 21 -1.79 6.47 -4.20
CA THR A 21 -1.18 7.28 -5.26
C THR A 21 -0.23 8.31 -4.62
N PHE A 22 0.95 8.51 -5.21
CA PHE A 22 1.98 9.44 -4.72
C PHE A 22 2.31 10.51 -5.75
N GLY A 23 3.09 11.52 -5.34
CA GLY A 23 3.61 12.55 -6.24
C GLY A 23 2.50 13.27 -7.01
N ASN A 24 2.58 13.27 -8.34
CA ASN A 24 1.61 13.92 -9.21
C ASN A 24 0.72 12.90 -9.92
N GLY A 25 0.22 11.90 -9.20
CA GLY A 25 -0.52 10.78 -9.78
C GLY A 25 0.35 9.56 -10.09
N ASP A 26 1.55 9.52 -9.53
CA ASP A 26 2.53 8.47 -9.72
C ASP A 26 2.22 7.24 -8.84
N PRO A 27 2.66 6.04 -9.25
CA PRO A 27 2.71 4.88 -8.38
C PRO A 27 3.54 5.15 -7.11
N PRO A 28 3.23 4.49 -5.98
CA PRO A 28 4.15 4.41 -4.86
C PRO A 28 5.44 3.70 -5.29
N GLU A 29 6.55 4.00 -4.62
CA GLU A 29 7.89 3.44 -4.93
C GLU A 29 7.87 1.91 -5.04
N ASN A 30 7.18 1.23 -4.11
CA ASN A 30 7.04 -0.23 -4.09
C ASN A 30 6.00 -0.80 -5.08
N GLY A 31 5.37 0.06 -5.89
CA GLY A 31 4.41 -0.27 -6.95
C GLY A 31 4.90 0.06 -8.35
N GLU A 32 6.03 0.77 -8.51
CA GLU A 32 6.58 1.16 -9.81
C GLU A 32 6.87 -0.04 -10.71
N ALA A 33 7.56 -1.06 -10.19
CA ALA A 33 7.92 -2.26 -10.94
C ALA A 33 6.68 -3.05 -11.42
N PHE A 34 5.69 -3.18 -10.54
CA PHE A 34 4.43 -3.85 -10.86
C PHE A 34 3.70 -3.14 -12.01
N ALA A 35 3.61 -1.81 -11.95
CA ALA A 35 3.01 -0.99 -13.00
C ALA A 35 3.72 -1.14 -14.36
N GLN A 36 5.06 -1.18 -14.33
CA GLN A 36 5.88 -1.39 -15.53
C GLN A 36 5.64 -2.76 -16.15
N ASN A 37 5.54 -3.81 -15.35
CA ASN A 37 5.32 -5.17 -15.84
C ASN A 37 3.92 -5.34 -16.44
N LEU A 38 2.87 -4.83 -15.80
CA LEU A 38 1.52 -4.84 -16.38
C LEU A 38 1.48 -4.09 -17.71
N TYR A 39 2.17 -2.95 -17.79
CA TYR A 39 2.24 -2.17 -19.02
C TYR A 39 2.97 -2.93 -20.13
N ALA A 40 4.07 -3.62 -19.80
CA ALA A 40 4.79 -4.47 -20.73
C ALA A 40 3.92 -5.62 -21.26
N MET A 41 3.10 -6.25 -20.40
CA MET A 41 2.13 -7.27 -20.82
C MET A 41 1.14 -6.73 -21.85
N LYS A 42 0.58 -5.53 -21.62
CA LYS A 42 -0.36 -4.90 -22.56
C LYS A 42 0.30 -4.58 -23.91
N MET A 43 1.54 -4.08 -23.88
CA MET A 43 2.26 -3.77 -25.12
C MET A 43 2.57 -5.03 -25.92
N ASN A 44 2.90 -6.15 -25.27
CA ASN A 44 3.13 -7.42 -25.95
C ASN A 44 1.88 -7.94 -26.64
N GLU A 45 0.71 -7.81 -26.02
CA GLU A 45 -0.58 -8.17 -26.65
C GLU A 45 -0.86 -7.30 -27.90
N THR A 46 -0.63 -5.99 -27.78
CA THR A 46 -0.81 -5.05 -28.90
C THR A 46 0.14 -5.38 -30.06
N TYR A 47 1.35 -5.84 -29.77
CA TYR A 47 2.36 -6.19 -30.79
C TYR A 47 2.04 -7.50 -31.50
N ILE A 48 1.46 -8.48 -30.80
CA ILE A 48 0.99 -9.74 -31.40
C ILE A 48 -0.23 -9.46 -32.29
N ASN A 49 -1.14 -8.58 -31.87
CA ASN A 49 -2.37 -8.27 -32.59
C ASN A 49 -2.21 -7.22 -33.71
N SER A 50 -1.13 -6.43 -33.69
CA SER A 50 -0.85 -5.39 -34.68
C SER A 50 0.65 -5.37 -34.98
N GLY A 51 1.06 -5.94 -36.11
CA GLY A 51 2.46 -6.07 -36.55
C GLY A 51 3.21 -4.76 -36.87
N ASN A 52 2.90 -3.64 -36.19
CA ASN A 52 3.53 -2.34 -36.39
C ASN A 52 4.28 -1.85 -35.13
N LYS A 53 5.54 -1.45 -35.33
CA LYS A 53 6.41 -0.83 -34.32
C LYS A 53 5.87 0.52 -33.86
N ILE A 54 5.41 0.62 -32.61
CA ILE A 54 5.07 1.90 -31.96
C ILE A 54 6.15 2.25 -30.92
N SER A 55 6.51 3.53 -30.89
CA SER A 55 7.54 4.14 -30.04
C SER A 55 7.24 3.98 -28.54
N LEU A 56 8.24 3.49 -27.79
CA LEU A 56 8.23 3.27 -26.34
C LEU A 56 8.13 4.59 -25.57
N ALA A 57 6.92 5.09 -25.31
CA ALA A 57 6.73 6.13 -24.32
C ALA A 57 6.82 5.53 -22.90
N THR A 58 7.48 6.25 -21.99
CA THR A 58 7.71 5.81 -20.61
C THR A 58 6.40 5.59 -19.86
N SER A 59 6.34 4.54 -19.03
CA SER A 59 5.20 4.15 -18.19
C SER A 59 4.57 5.32 -17.41
N LYS A 60 5.37 6.29 -16.93
CA LYS A 60 4.87 7.52 -16.25
C LYS A 60 3.95 8.39 -17.12
N SER A 61 4.27 8.54 -18.41
CA SER A 61 3.45 9.31 -19.35
C SER A 61 2.13 8.60 -19.66
N PHE A 62 2.16 7.27 -19.71
CA PHE A 62 0.98 6.44 -19.92
C PHE A 62 0.08 6.37 -18.69
N ILE A 63 0.64 6.30 -17.47
CA ILE A 63 -0.15 6.36 -16.24
C ILE A 63 -1.00 7.63 -16.23
N LYS A 64 -0.41 8.78 -16.59
CA LYS A 64 -1.12 10.04 -16.69
C LYS A 64 -2.22 10.01 -17.75
N ALA A 65 -1.97 9.44 -18.94
CA ALA A 65 -2.96 9.35 -20.01
C ALA A 65 -4.12 8.39 -19.69
N ASN A 66 -3.84 7.19 -19.18
CA ASN A 66 -4.84 6.17 -18.83
C ASN A 66 -5.63 6.50 -17.56
N SER A 67 -5.14 7.44 -16.74
CA SER A 67 -5.87 7.93 -15.55
C SER A 67 -6.90 9.03 -15.85
N GLN A 68 -6.87 9.62 -17.05
CA GLN A 68 -7.69 10.78 -17.47
C GLN A 68 -8.84 10.43 -18.42
N THR A 69 -9.00 9.15 -18.80
CA THR A 69 -9.98 8.70 -19.80
C THR A 69 -11.45 8.94 -19.42
N GLU A 70 -11.76 9.39 -18.20
CA GLU A 70 -13.14 9.69 -17.78
C GLU A 70 -13.52 11.20 -17.78
N VAL A 71 -12.61 12.16 -18.04
CA VAL A 71 -12.90 13.59 -17.74
C VAL A 71 -12.85 14.56 -18.95
N SER A 72 -12.69 14.09 -20.19
CA SER A 72 -12.54 15.02 -21.34
C SER A 72 -13.21 14.61 -22.65
N ASN A 73 -14.41 14.03 -22.63
CA ASN A 73 -15.24 13.92 -23.83
C ASN A 73 -16.63 14.55 -23.64
N SER A 74 -16.66 15.85 -23.35
CA SER A 74 -17.84 16.66 -23.63
C SER A 74 -17.85 17.10 -25.10
N LYS A 75 -18.69 16.42 -25.90
CA LYS A 75 -19.32 16.85 -27.16
C LYS A 75 -18.46 16.91 -28.44
N LYS A 76 -18.55 15.82 -29.22
CA LYS A 76 -19.17 15.84 -30.56
C LYS A 76 -19.93 14.54 -30.76
N LEU A 77 -21.27 14.60 -30.62
CA LEU A 77 -22.15 13.55 -31.10
C LEU A 77 -21.99 13.47 -32.62
N ASP A 78 -21.30 12.43 -33.10
CA ASP A 78 -21.49 12.00 -34.48
C ASP A 78 -22.79 11.22 -34.57
N ARG A 79 -23.61 11.60 -35.55
CA ARG A 79 -25.05 11.37 -35.60
C ARG A 79 -25.44 9.98 -36.12
N LEU A 80 -24.66 8.94 -35.80
CA LEU A 80 -24.85 7.60 -36.36
C LEU A 80 -24.85 6.45 -35.34
N ASP A 81 -25.27 6.68 -34.09
CA ASP A 81 -25.38 5.61 -33.08
C ASP A 81 -26.75 5.51 -32.39
N SER A 82 -27.78 6.16 -32.93
CA SER A 82 -29.15 6.11 -32.35
C SER A 82 -30.03 4.96 -32.87
N LEU A 83 -29.45 3.87 -33.40
CA LEU A 83 -30.19 2.71 -33.90
C LEU A 83 -29.59 1.35 -33.46
N ARG A 84 -29.18 1.23 -32.20
CA ARG A 84 -28.99 -0.08 -31.55
C ARG A 84 -29.76 -0.16 -30.23
N GLY A 85 -31.07 0.01 -30.35
CA GLY A 85 -32.02 -0.53 -29.38
C GLY A 85 -32.49 -1.89 -29.87
N SER A 86 -32.19 -2.93 -29.09
CA SER A 86 -32.87 -4.23 -29.06
C SER A 86 -32.88 -5.05 -30.36
N THR A 87 -31.94 -5.98 -30.49
CA THR A 87 -32.17 -7.40 -30.83
C THR A 87 -30.82 -8.11 -30.86
N THR A 88 -30.72 -9.24 -30.15
CA THR A 88 -29.76 -10.36 -30.35
C THR A 88 -28.62 -10.10 -31.34
N ASP A 89 -27.40 -9.91 -30.84
CA ASP A 89 -26.21 -9.97 -31.69
C ASP A 89 -24.98 -10.23 -30.81
N SER A 90 -24.54 -11.48 -30.81
CA SER A 90 -23.41 -12.02 -31.59
C SER A 90 -22.13 -11.99 -30.73
N GLN A 91 -21.73 -13.21 -30.37
CA GLN A 91 -20.41 -13.62 -29.90
C GLN A 91 -19.35 -12.54 -30.17
N THR A 92 -19.00 -11.77 -29.14
CA THR A 92 -17.74 -11.02 -29.16
C THR A 92 -16.66 -12.07 -29.26
N GLU A 93 -15.92 -12.08 -30.37
CA GLU A 93 -14.77 -12.96 -30.58
C GLU A 93 -13.95 -13.00 -29.30
N ASP A 94 -13.83 -14.19 -28.71
CA ASP A 94 -13.12 -14.45 -27.46
C ASP A 94 -11.63 -14.13 -27.64
N THR A 95 -11.29 -12.85 -27.58
CA THR A 95 -9.91 -12.41 -27.47
C THR A 95 -9.55 -12.61 -26.01
N PHE A 96 -9.16 -13.83 -25.67
CA PHE A 96 -8.67 -14.18 -24.33
C PHE A 96 -7.42 -13.35 -24.04
N GLY A 97 -7.60 -12.27 -23.29
CA GLY A 97 -6.47 -11.49 -22.77
C GLY A 97 -5.62 -12.34 -21.81
N PRO A 98 -4.35 -11.96 -21.56
CA PRO A 98 -3.44 -12.70 -20.68
C PRO A 98 -4.01 -12.97 -19.28
N LEU A 99 -4.89 -12.08 -18.79
CA LEU A 99 -5.51 -12.17 -17.48
C LEU A 99 -6.96 -12.66 -17.53
N SER A 100 -7.38 -13.32 -18.62
CA SER A 100 -8.76 -13.81 -18.81
C SER A 100 -9.28 -14.75 -17.72
N ASN A 101 -8.38 -15.44 -16.99
CA ASN A 101 -8.75 -16.31 -15.87
C ASN A 101 -8.76 -15.60 -14.51
N VAL A 102 -8.38 -14.32 -14.48
CA VAL A 102 -8.16 -13.57 -13.23
C VAL A 102 -9.38 -12.71 -12.91
N ARG A 103 -9.94 -12.92 -11.72
CA ARG A 103 -10.95 -12.02 -11.14
C ARG A 103 -10.29 -10.99 -10.26
N PHE A 104 -10.67 -9.72 -10.34
CA PHE A 104 -10.02 -8.69 -9.56
C PHE A 104 -10.97 -7.64 -8.97
N ALA A 105 -10.52 -6.99 -7.90
CA ALA A 105 -11.11 -5.79 -7.35
C ALA A 105 -10.02 -4.84 -6.87
N VAL A 106 -10.23 -3.54 -7.04
CA VAL A 106 -9.25 -2.50 -6.67
C VAL A 106 -9.84 -1.51 -5.67
N PHE A 107 -9.08 -1.24 -4.60
CA PHE A 107 -9.31 -0.13 -3.68
C PHE A 107 -8.15 0.87 -3.79
N ALA A 108 -8.45 2.08 -4.23
CA ALA A 108 -7.46 3.13 -4.42
C ALA A 108 -7.48 4.12 -3.26
N LEU A 109 -6.35 4.29 -2.57
CA LEU A 109 -6.16 5.36 -1.59
C LEU A 109 -5.61 6.62 -2.27
N GLY A 110 -6.13 7.76 -1.88
CA GLY A 110 -5.66 9.05 -2.35
C GLY A 110 -6.24 10.19 -1.52
N SER A 111 -5.98 11.41 -1.96
CA SER A 111 -6.53 12.62 -1.34
C SER A 111 -7.13 13.52 -2.41
N SER A 112 -8.37 13.95 -2.21
CA SER A 112 -9.06 14.90 -3.11
C SER A 112 -8.44 16.29 -3.13
N ALA A 113 -7.50 16.56 -2.22
CA ALA A 113 -6.66 17.77 -2.23
C ALA A 113 -5.67 17.79 -3.42
N TYR A 114 -5.43 16.66 -4.08
CA TYR A 114 -4.53 16.56 -5.22
C TYR A 114 -5.30 16.43 -6.55
N PRO A 115 -4.84 17.06 -7.64
CA PRO A 115 -5.55 17.03 -8.93
C PRO A 115 -5.76 15.61 -9.48
N ASN A 116 -4.77 14.74 -9.31
CA ASN A 116 -4.77 13.37 -9.80
C ASN A 116 -5.20 12.39 -8.69
N PHE A 117 -6.36 12.66 -8.06
CA PHE A 117 -6.93 11.84 -6.99
C PHE A 117 -6.95 10.36 -7.39
N CYS A 118 -6.37 9.43 -6.62
CA CYS A 118 -6.42 7.98 -6.89
C CYS A 118 -5.94 7.53 -8.29
N ALA A 119 -5.08 8.30 -8.96
CA ALA A 119 -4.69 8.04 -10.34
C ALA A 119 -4.00 6.68 -10.56
N PHE A 120 -3.14 6.25 -9.64
CA PHE A 120 -2.46 4.96 -9.79
C PHE A 120 -3.42 3.78 -9.62
N GLY A 121 -4.35 3.84 -8.66
CA GLY A 121 -5.37 2.81 -8.50
C GLY A 121 -6.31 2.72 -9.70
N ARG A 122 -6.72 3.87 -10.27
CA ARG A 122 -7.45 3.92 -11.56
C ARG A 122 -6.65 3.27 -12.69
N TYR A 123 -5.36 3.57 -12.75
CA TYR A 123 -4.49 3.03 -13.78
C TYR A 123 -4.40 1.50 -13.72
N VAL A 124 -4.18 0.94 -12.51
CA VAL A 124 -4.12 -0.52 -12.33
C VAL A 124 -5.46 -1.17 -12.64
N ASP A 125 -6.57 -0.62 -12.16
CA ASP A 125 -7.92 -1.13 -12.43
C ASP A 125 -8.23 -1.18 -13.93
N ASN A 126 -7.90 -0.11 -14.66
CA ASN A 126 -8.07 -0.05 -16.11
C ASN A 126 -7.19 -1.10 -16.81
N LEU A 127 -5.92 -1.21 -16.42
CA LEU A 127 -4.96 -2.09 -17.08
C LEU A 127 -5.28 -3.57 -16.86
N LEU A 128 -5.74 -3.95 -15.67
CA LEU A 128 -6.20 -5.32 -15.39
C LEU A 128 -7.43 -5.68 -16.25
N GLY A 129 -8.37 -4.75 -16.42
CA GLY A 129 -9.53 -4.95 -17.29
C GLY A 129 -9.16 -5.01 -18.77
N GLU A 130 -8.24 -4.15 -19.23
CA GLU A 130 -7.74 -4.18 -20.62
C GLU A 130 -6.99 -5.47 -20.95
N LEU A 131 -6.32 -6.09 -19.97
CA LEU A 131 -5.64 -7.38 -20.11
C LEU A 131 -6.58 -8.60 -20.03
N GLY A 132 -7.90 -8.38 -20.00
CA GLY A 132 -8.93 -9.42 -20.01
C GLY A 132 -9.41 -9.86 -18.62
N GLY A 133 -8.93 -9.25 -17.53
CA GLY A 133 -9.39 -9.58 -16.18
C GLY A 133 -10.88 -9.28 -15.96
N GLU A 134 -11.54 -10.13 -15.18
CA GLU A 134 -12.94 -9.96 -14.80
C GLU A 134 -13.04 -9.13 -13.52
N ARG A 135 -13.67 -7.95 -13.58
CA ARG A 135 -13.81 -7.06 -12.43
C ARG A 135 -14.99 -7.47 -11.55
N LEU A 136 -14.73 -7.84 -10.30
CA LEU A 136 -15.76 -8.22 -9.32
C LEU A 136 -16.61 -7.02 -8.85
N LEU A 137 -15.95 -5.91 -8.56
CA LEU A 137 -16.59 -4.68 -8.10
C LEU A 137 -15.97 -3.46 -8.78
N LYS A 138 -16.80 -2.45 -9.03
CA LYS A 138 -16.31 -1.15 -9.49
C LYS A 138 -15.23 -0.63 -8.53
N LEU A 139 -14.16 -0.08 -9.10
CA LEU A 139 -13.10 0.60 -8.35
C LEU A 139 -13.68 1.49 -7.25
N ALA A 140 -13.25 1.23 -6.01
CA ALA A 140 -13.55 2.08 -4.87
C ALA A 140 -12.38 3.00 -4.56
N GLN A 141 -12.68 4.19 -4.06
CA GLN A 141 -11.69 5.23 -3.75
C GLN A 141 -11.83 5.66 -2.28
N GLY A 142 -10.73 5.62 -1.54
CA GLY A 142 -10.64 6.10 -0.17
C GLY A 142 -9.97 7.48 -0.11
N ASP A 143 -10.77 8.52 0.16
CA ASP A 143 -10.27 9.89 0.30
C ASP A 143 -9.75 10.16 1.72
N GLU A 144 -8.46 10.44 1.83
CA GLU A 144 -7.79 10.83 3.08
C GLU A 144 -8.48 12.03 3.76
N MET A 145 -9.06 12.94 2.96
CA MET A 145 -9.74 14.12 3.48
C MET A 145 -11.14 13.80 4.03
N CYS A 146 -11.75 12.69 3.62
CA CYS A 146 -13.13 12.37 3.94
C CYS A 146 -13.40 10.86 3.93
N GLY A 147 -13.44 10.25 5.11
CA GLY A 147 -14.02 8.91 5.29
C GLY A 147 -13.23 7.76 4.65
N GLN A 148 -11.91 7.88 4.48
CA GLN A 148 -11.05 6.82 3.92
C GLN A 148 -11.29 5.44 4.54
N GLU A 149 -11.25 5.34 5.87
CA GLU A 149 -11.44 4.06 6.58
C GLU A 149 -12.85 3.51 6.40
N GLN A 150 -13.86 4.38 6.43
CA GLN A 150 -15.26 3.97 6.24
C GLN A 150 -15.49 3.42 4.83
N ALA A 151 -14.94 4.08 3.81
CA ALA A 151 -14.98 3.61 2.43
C ALA A 151 -14.28 2.25 2.28
N PHE A 152 -13.14 2.06 2.93
CA PHE A 152 -12.41 0.79 2.93
C PHE A 152 -13.23 -0.33 3.57
N ARG A 153 -13.79 -0.12 4.77
CA ARG A 153 -14.60 -1.14 5.47
C ARG A 153 -15.80 -1.58 4.65
N LYS A 154 -16.48 -0.63 4.01
CA LYS A 154 -17.59 -0.93 3.10
C LYS A 154 -17.12 -1.76 1.90
N TRP A 155 -16.08 -1.29 1.20
CA TRP A 155 -15.54 -2.00 0.05
C TRP A 155 -15.05 -3.41 0.41
N ALA A 156 -14.39 -3.58 1.55
CA ALA A 156 -13.88 -4.88 1.99
C ALA A 156 -15.02 -5.87 2.24
N ALA A 157 -16.09 -5.45 2.92
CA ALA A 157 -17.28 -6.27 3.15
C ALA A 157 -18.00 -6.64 1.84
N ASP A 158 -18.23 -5.65 0.96
CA ASP A 158 -18.87 -5.87 -0.33
C ASP A 158 -18.03 -6.81 -1.22
N THR A 159 -16.71 -6.61 -1.25
CA THR A 159 -15.78 -7.44 -2.05
C THR A 159 -15.74 -8.87 -1.56
N PHE A 160 -15.74 -9.07 -0.24
CA PHE A 160 -15.76 -10.40 0.36
C PHE A 160 -17.04 -11.16 -0.03
N ALA A 161 -18.21 -10.51 0.09
CA ALA A 161 -19.49 -11.12 -0.27
C ALA A 161 -19.54 -11.52 -1.76
N VAL A 162 -19.17 -10.60 -2.66
CA VAL A 162 -19.18 -10.87 -4.11
C VAL A 162 -18.17 -11.96 -4.47
N ALA A 163 -16.99 -11.98 -3.84
CA ALA A 163 -16.02 -13.05 -4.06
C ALA A 163 -16.57 -14.41 -3.62
N CYS A 164 -17.17 -14.51 -2.44
CA CYS A 164 -17.76 -15.77 -1.96
C CYS A 164 -18.84 -16.29 -2.93
N GLU A 165 -19.74 -15.41 -3.40
CA GLU A 165 -20.76 -15.76 -4.39
C GLU A 165 -20.15 -16.23 -5.72
N THR A 166 -19.16 -15.48 -6.23
CA THR A 166 -18.52 -15.76 -7.53
C THR A 166 -17.73 -17.06 -7.53
N PHE A 167 -17.11 -17.42 -6.41
CA PHE A 167 -16.38 -18.67 -6.24
C PHE A 167 -17.25 -19.81 -5.69
N CYS A 168 -18.56 -19.59 -5.56
CA CYS A 168 -19.53 -20.55 -5.03
C CYS A 168 -19.08 -21.17 -3.70
N LEU A 169 -18.58 -20.33 -2.79
CA LEU A 169 -18.25 -20.76 -1.43
C LEU A 169 -19.56 -20.83 -0.66
N ASP A 170 -19.92 -22.04 -0.18
CA ASP A 170 -21.13 -22.24 0.62
C ASP A 170 -21.08 -21.36 1.88
N ASP A 171 -22.22 -20.76 2.23
CA ASP A 171 -22.45 -20.05 3.51
C ASP A 171 -22.39 -21.03 4.69
N ASP A 172 -21.21 -21.58 4.95
CA ASP A 172 -20.94 -22.27 6.20
C ASP A 172 -20.84 -21.19 7.29
N ASP A 173 -21.35 -21.43 8.49
CA ASP A 173 -21.36 -20.46 9.61
C ASP A 173 -19.95 -19.85 9.88
N THR A 174 -18.92 -20.56 9.43
CA THR A 174 -17.51 -20.14 9.43
C THR A 174 -17.20 -18.92 8.56
N LEU A 175 -17.86 -18.71 7.40
CA LEU A 175 -17.58 -17.54 6.53
C LEU A 175 -18.14 -16.25 7.11
N LEU A 176 -19.29 -16.30 7.78
CA LEU A 176 -19.86 -15.15 8.47
C LEU A 176 -19.00 -14.77 9.68
N GLU A 177 -18.49 -15.76 10.42
CA GLU A 177 -17.53 -15.55 11.51
C GLU A 177 -16.18 -15.01 10.99
N VAL A 178 -15.70 -15.48 9.82
CA VAL A 178 -14.53 -14.91 9.13
C VAL A 178 -14.77 -13.46 8.72
N ALA A 179 -15.91 -13.13 8.12
CA ALA A 179 -16.27 -11.77 7.73
C ALA A 179 -16.37 -10.81 8.94
N LEU A 180 -16.85 -11.31 10.08
CA LEU A 180 -16.90 -10.58 11.36
C LEU A 180 -15.50 -10.47 12.01
N SER A 181 -14.64 -11.49 11.86
CA SER A 181 -13.27 -11.53 12.38
C SER A 181 -12.22 -10.82 11.52
N LEU A 182 -12.55 -10.42 10.28
CA LEU A 182 -11.82 -9.35 9.57
C LEU A 182 -11.73 -8.07 10.43
N GLY A 183 -12.61 -7.93 11.43
CA GLY A 183 -12.41 -7.11 12.62
C GLY A 183 -11.46 -7.75 13.64
N SER A 184 -10.16 -7.68 13.35
CA SER A 184 -9.03 -8.08 14.21
C SER A 184 -8.84 -9.58 14.44
N GLU A 185 -7.68 -10.10 14.00
CA GLU A 185 -6.96 -11.05 14.86
C GLU A 185 -6.79 -10.36 16.21
N ALA A 186 -7.65 -10.70 17.16
CA ALA A 186 -7.60 -10.08 18.48
C ALA A 186 -6.31 -10.54 19.16
N LEU A 187 -5.25 -9.74 19.02
CA LEU A 187 -4.04 -9.84 19.83
C LEU A 187 -4.50 -9.92 21.28
N SER A 188 -4.23 -11.06 21.92
CA SER A 188 -4.65 -11.34 23.28
C SER A 188 -3.42 -11.46 24.17
N ALA A 189 -3.61 -11.27 25.47
CA ALA A 189 -2.56 -11.53 26.44
C ALA A 189 -2.06 -13.00 26.42
N ALA A 190 -2.82 -13.93 25.80
CA ALA A 190 -2.42 -15.31 25.63
C ALA A 190 -1.57 -15.56 24.38
N THR A 191 -1.70 -14.73 23.34
CA THR A 191 -1.00 -14.86 22.06
C THR A 191 0.19 -13.92 21.92
N VAL A 192 0.33 -12.96 22.83
CA VAL A 192 1.42 -11.99 22.88
C VAL A 192 2.10 -12.03 24.24
N ARG A 193 3.43 -12.02 24.24
CA ARG A 193 4.23 -11.85 25.46
C ARG A 193 5.39 -10.91 25.24
N PHE A 194 5.85 -10.34 26.34
CA PHE A 194 7.03 -9.49 26.41
C PHE A 194 8.06 -10.17 27.30
N ILE A 195 9.29 -10.31 26.79
CA ILE A 195 10.41 -10.86 27.56
C ILE A 195 11.50 -9.82 27.67
N GLU A 196 12.22 -9.79 28.79
CA GLU A 196 13.40 -8.94 28.92
C GLU A 196 14.48 -9.39 27.94
N ALA A 197 15.14 -8.42 27.28
CA ALA A 197 16.14 -8.68 26.27
C ALA A 197 17.18 -7.55 26.22
N GLU A 198 18.27 -7.75 25.47
CA GLU A 198 19.28 -6.71 25.29
C GLU A 198 18.85 -5.66 24.25
N SER A 199 18.95 -4.38 24.64
CA SER A 199 18.62 -3.25 23.77
C SER A 199 19.46 -3.25 22.49
N GLN A 200 18.79 -3.05 21.34
CA GLN A 200 19.46 -2.94 20.04
C GLN A 200 19.71 -1.48 19.64
N PRO A 201 20.82 -1.17 18.94
CA PRO A 201 21.10 0.18 18.46
C PRO A 201 19.96 0.75 17.61
N ILE A 202 19.59 2.01 17.87
CA ILE A 202 18.42 2.63 17.24
C ILE A 202 18.47 2.66 15.72
N GLY A 203 19.66 2.91 15.12
CA GLY A 203 19.84 2.91 13.67
C GLY A 203 19.51 1.54 13.06
N LYS A 204 20.04 0.45 13.63
CA LYS A 204 19.75 -0.92 13.21
C LYS A 204 18.26 -1.27 13.36
N ALA A 205 17.65 -0.81 14.45
CA ALA A 205 16.24 -1.05 14.73
C ALA A 205 15.32 -0.30 13.74
N LEU A 206 15.59 0.97 13.45
CA LEU A 206 14.88 1.75 12.42
C LEU A 206 15.07 1.13 11.03
N SER A 207 16.30 0.72 10.69
CA SER A 207 16.57 0.07 9.42
C SER A 207 15.78 -1.21 9.22
N LYS A 208 15.69 -2.07 10.25
CA LYS A 208 14.87 -3.28 10.20
C LYS A 208 13.38 -2.94 10.14
N CYS A 209 12.89 -2.01 10.96
CA CYS A 209 11.48 -1.66 11.05
C CYS A 209 10.90 -1.09 9.74
N HIS A 210 11.69 -0.29 9.03
CA HIS A 210 11.28 0.39 7.80
C HIS A 210 11.83 -0.26 6.52
N ASN A 211 12.63 -1.33 6.66
CA ASN A 211 13.33 -1.99 5.56
C ASN A 211 14.11 -1.01 4.66
N ARG A 212 14.84 -0.07 5.28
CA ARG A 212 15.64 0.96 4.60
C ARG A 212 16.97 1.16 5.31
N ASN A 213 18.01 1.57 4.59
CA ASN A 213 19.26 1.97 5.24
C ASN A 213 19.05 3.31 5.96
N VAL A 214 19.43 3.39 7.24
CA VAL A 214 19.24 4.57 8.07
C VAL A 214 20.58 4.99 8.66
N THR A 215 20.99 6.20 8.32
CA THR A 215 22.22 6.81 8.82
C THR A 215 21.89 7.85 9.89
N THR A 216 22.66 7.85 10.98
CA THR A 216 22.52 8.88 12.02
C THR A 216 23.44 10.04 11.69
N CYS A 217 22.87 11.23 11.53
CA CYS A 217 23.62 12.45 11.25
C CYS A 217 23.52 13.43 12.43
N ASN A 218 24.60 14.19 12.67
CA ASN A 218 24.60 15.25 13.66
C ASN A 218 24.06 16.54 13.06
N MET A 219 23.29 17.30 13.84
CA MET A 219 22.88 18.65 13.46
C MET A 219 24.07 19.60 13.64
N PHE A 220 24.58 20.15 12.54
CA PHE A 220 25.65 21.14 12.58
C PHE A 220 25.11 22.50 13.06
N ARG A 221 24.02 22.96 12.46
CA ARG A 221 23.47 24.28 12.75
C ARG A 221 21.96 24.34 12.53
N LYS A 222 21.31 25.13 13.39
CA LYS A 222 19.88 25.45 13.32
C LYS A 222 19.70 26.96 13.35
N THR A 223 19.08 27.51 12.31
CA THR A 223 18.84 28.96 12.19
C THR A 223 17.36 29.21 11.95
N ASN A 224 16.77 30.17 12.67
CA ASN A 224 15.41 30.62 12.39
C ASN A 224 15.43 31.59 11.20
N LEU A 225 14.68 31.26 10.15
CA LEU A 225 14.52 32.10 8.96
C LEU A 225 13.30 33.02 9.06
N SER A 226 12.40 32.75 10.01
CA SER A 226 11.25 33.59 10.30
C SER A 226 11.64 34.80 11.15
N GLY A 227 11.06 35.97 10.85
CA GLY A 227 11.18 37.15 11.71
C GLY A 227 10.35 37.02 12.99
N ASP A 228 10.77 37.73 14.05
CA ASP A 228 10.21 37.65 15.41
C ASP A 228 8.70 37.99 15.49
N SER A 229 8.16 38.69 14.48
CA SER A 229 6.75 39.08 14.41
C SER A 229 5.86 38.12 13.62
N SER A 230 6.40 37.00 13.13
CA SER A 230 5.62 36.04 12.33
C SER A 230 4.94 34.98 13.20
N SER A 231 3.74 34.56 12.81
CA SER A 231 2.99 33.50 13.50
C SER A 231 3.53 32.09 13.25
N GLY A 232 4.36 31.92 12.21
CA GLY A 232 4.94 30.64 11.81
C GLY A 232 6.46 30.65 11.90
N THR A 233 7.06 29.52 12.25
CA THR A 233 8.52 29.36 12.36
C THR A 233 9.05 28.48 11.23
N THR A 234 9.96 29.02 10.41
CA THR A 234 10.70 28.28 9.38
C THR A 234 12.16 28.14 9.80
N LEU A 235 12.68 26.92 9.78
CA LEU A 235 14.03 26.62 10.26
C LEU A 235 14.93 26.19 9.11
N LEU A 236 16.12 26.78 9.04
CA LEU A 236 17.25 26.25 8.28
C LEU A 236 18.00 25.25 9.16
N LEU A 237 18.11 24.01 8.67
CA LEU A 237 18.84 22.93 9.33
C LEU A 237 20.04 22.55 8.47
N GLU A 238 21.23 22.67 9.02
CA GLU A 238 22.49 22.27 8.40
C GLU A 238 22.96 21.00 9.12
N LEU A 239 23.19 19.92 8.38
CA LEU A 239 23.64 18.63 8.92
C LEU A 239 25.12 18.46 8.63
N ASP A 240 25.86 17.94 9.61
CA ASP A 240 27.30 17.73 9.47
C ASP A 240 27.60 16.44 8.69
N ASP A 241 28.78 16.41 8.09
CA ASP A 241 29.52 15.20 7.71
C ASP A 241 28.82 14.23 6.73
N ILE A 242 27.88 14.73 5.91
CA ILE A 242 27.20 13.93 4.87
C ILE A 242 28.21 13.33 3.87
N ALA A 243 29.30 14.06 3.59
CA ALA A 243 30.32 13.64 2.64
C ALA A 243 31.21 12.50 3.17
N SER A 244 31.48 12.41 4.48
CA SER A 244 32.23 11.29 5.06
C SER A 244 31.38 10.02 5.15
N MET A 245 30.05 10.18 5.21
CA MET A 245 29.08 9.10 5.28
C MET A 245 28.78 8.44 3.93
N GLU A 246 29.50 8.81 2.87
CA GLU A 246 29.32 8.32 1.49
C GLU A 246 27.88 8.50 0.96
N ILE A 247 27.11 9.45 1.52
CA ILE A 247 25.75 9.74 1.09
C ILE A 247 25.81 10.66 -0.14
N LEU A 248 25.56 10.07 -1.30
CA LEU A 248 25.46 10.80 -2.56
C LEU A 248 24.05 11.37 -2.74
N TYR A 249 23.95 12.66 -3.04
CA TYR A 249 22.69 13.31 -3.38
C TYR A 249 22.88 14.32 -4.51
N LYS A 250 21.79 14.62 -5.22
CA LYS A 250 21.72 15.65 -6.25
C LYS A 250 20.73 16.75 -5.84
N PRO A 251 20.90 17.98 -6.34
CA PRO A 251 19.91 19.02 -6.15
C PRO A 251 18.53 18.56 -6.65
N GLY A 252 17.53 18.61 -5.77
CA GLY A 252 16.17 18.12 -6.04
C GLY A 252 15.83 16.79 -5.34
N ASP A 253 16.82 16.08 -4.81
CA ASP A 253 16.58 14.88 -3.98
C ASP A 253 15.97 15.27 -2.62
N HIS A 254 15.26 14.32 -2.01
CA HIS A 254 14.60 14.49 -0.73
C HIS A 254 15.39 13.80 0.39
N LEU A 255 15.39 14.39 1.59
CA LEU A 255 15.92 13.77 2.80
C LEU A 255 14.76 13.21 3.64
N GLY A 256 14.73 11.90 3.83
CA GLY A 256 13.81 11.25 4.77
C GLY A 256 14.32 11.40 6.21
N VAL A 257 13.50 11.97 7.10
CA VAL A 257 13.86 12.21 8.50
C VAL A 257 12.94 11.41 9.43
N PHE A 258 13.53 10.57 10.27
CA PHE A 258 12.81 9.88 11.34
C PHE A 258 12.64 10.82 12.55
N ALA A 259 11.43 11.34 12.73
CA ALA A 259 11.09 12.23 13.83
C ALA A 259 11.02 11.48 15.18
N CYS A 260 10.87 12.24 16.26
CA CYS A 260 10.62 11.71 17.59
C CYS A 260 9.31 12.26 18.13
N ASN A 261 8.54 11.40 18.78
CA ASN A 261 7.42 11.86 19.58
C ASN A 261 7.93 12.69 20.76
N ARG A 262 7.15 13.71 21.15
CA ARG A 262 7.44 14.53 22.32
C ARG A 262 7.40 13.67 23.58
N SER A 263 8.38 13.83 24.46
CA SER A 263 8.46 13.05 25.70
C SER A 263 7.18 13.15 26.53
N GLU A 264 6.56 14.33 26.60
CA GLU A 264 5.30 14.55 27.33
C GLU A 264 4.14 13.67 26.82
N LEU A 265 4.05 13.45 25.50
CA LEU A 265 3.04 12.58 24.89
C LEU A 265 3.33 11.11 25.20
N VAL A 266 4.60 10.72 25.14
CA VAL A 266 5.05 9.37 25.49
C VAL A 266 4.72 9.08 26.96
N GLU A 267 5.00 10.00 27.88
CA GLU A 267 4.63 9.86 29.29
C GLU A 267 3.11 9.76 29.47
N ALA A 268 2.33 10.56 28.74
CA ALA A 268 0.87 10.52 28.84
C ALA A 268 0.30 9.15 28.41
N ILE A 269 0.84 8.55 27.34
CA ILE A 269 0.47 7.20 26.90
C ILE A 269 0.89 6.16 27.94
N LEU A 270 2.14 6.21 28.43
CA LEU A 270 2.64 5.26 29.42
C LEU A 270 1.84 5.29 30.73
N LYS A 271 1.36 6.46 31.16
CA LYS A 271 0.46 6.57 32.32
C LYS A 271 -0.91 5.93 32.09
N ARG A 272 -1.36 5.84 30.84
CA ARG A 272 -2.69 5.31 30.48
C ARG A 272 -2.69 3.81 30.21
N VAL A 273 -1.56 3.28 29.74
CA VAL A 273 -1.38 1.85 29.42
C VAL A 273 -0.95 1.10 30.68
N GLN A 274 -1.65 0.02 30.99
CA GLN A 274 -1.23 -0.91 32.05
C GLN A 274 -0.18 -1.85 31.47
N THR A 275 1.03 -1.81 32.02
CA THR A 275 2.14 -2.69 31.60
C THR A 275 2.56 -3.57 32.77
N PRO A 276 2.80 -4.88 32.54
CA PRO A 276 3.27 -5.79 33.60
C PRO A 276 4.78 -5.70 33.86
N PHE A 277 5.48 -4.82 33.14
CA PHE A 277 6.94 -4.63 33.18
C PHE A 277 7.29 -3.15 33.27
N ASP A 278 8.52 -2.84 33.66
CA ASP A 278 9.04 -1.48 33.69
C ASP A 278 9.21 -0.95 32.24
N PRO A 279 8.58 0.19 31.87
CA PRO A 279 8.66 0.73 30.50
C PRO A 279 10.07 1.17 30.08
N ASP A 280 11.02 1.29 31.01
CA ASP A 280 12.41 1.64 30.77
C ASP A 280 13.31 0.41 30.58
N VAL A 281 12.84 -0.79 30.93
CA VAL A 281 13.56 -2.05 30.70
C VAL A 281 13.37 -2.49 29.24
N PRO A 282 14.44 -2.84 28.51
CA PRO A 282 14.31 -3.32 27.14
C PRO A 282 13.60 -4.68 27.07
N ILE A 283 12.65 -4.77 26.14
CA ILE A 283 11.81 -5.94 25.94
C ILE A 283 11.86 -6.43 24.49
N GLU A 284 11.70 -7.74 24.31
CA GLU A 284 11.38 -8.36 23.02
C GLU A 284 9.90 -8.74 22.98
N LEU A 285 9.21 -8.26 21.96
CA LEU A 285 7.84 -8.65 21.65
C LEU A 285 7.85 -10.01 20.95
N GLN A 286 7.14 -10.98 21.52
CA GLN A 286 6.97 -12.30 20.93
C GLN A 286 5.50 -12.62 20.68
N ILE A 287 5.22 -13.19 19.51
CA ILE A 287 3.89 -13.65 19.11
C ILE A 287 3.89 -15.18 19.07
N GLN A 288 2.81 -15.78 19.54
CA GLN A 288 2.61 -17.22 19.46
C GLN A 288 2.20 -17.62 18.04
N LYS A 289 3.08 -18.35 17.35
CA LYS A 289 2.78 -18.98 16.06
C LYS A 289 2.33 -20.42 16.28
N GLN A 290 1.19 -20.78 15.70
CA GLN A 290 0.71 -22.16 15.66
C GLN A 290 1.16 -22.79 14.34
N SER A 291 1.75 -23.98 14.42
CA SER A 291 2.19 -24.75 13.26
C SER A 291 1.50 -26.11 13.27
N HIS A 292 0.88 -26.47 12.15
CA HIS A 292 0.25 -27.77 11.96
C HIS A 292 1.32 -28.76 11.51
N THR A 293 1.61 -29.74 12.37
CA THR A 293 2.48 -30.87 12.05
C THR A 293 1.65 -32.14 11.91
N PRO A 294 2.14 -33.20 11.23
CA PRO A 294 1.45 -34.49 11.17
C PRO A 294 1.13 -35.09 12.56
N ASN A 295 1.83 -34.67 13.61
CA ASN A 295 1.65 -35.12 14.99
C ASN A 295 0.77 -34.18 15.83
N GLY A 296 0.13 -33.17 15.21
CA GLY A 296 -0.75 -32.20 15.87
C GLY A 296 -0.25 -30.75 15.79
N ILE A 297 -0.90 -29.88 16.57
CA ILE A 297 -0.63 -28.43 16.58
C ILE A 297 0.51 -28.14 17.56
N VAL A 298 1.62 -27.62 17.05
CA VAL A 298 2.76 -27.16 17.86
C VAL A 298 2.71 -25.64 17.96
N LYS A 299 2.72 -25.13 19.19
CA LYS A 299 2.74 -23.70 19.48
C LYS A 299 4.17 -23.26 19.81
N THR A 300 4.70 -22.33 19.02
CA THR A 300 6.05 -21.77 19.21
C THR A 300 5.97 -20.26 19.37
N TRP A 301 6.80 -19.71 20.24
CA TRP A 301 6.93 -18.26 20.39
C TRP A 301 8.00 -17.76 19.43
N ILE A 302 7.65 -16.77 18.61
CA ILE A 302 8.56 -16.14 17.65
C ILE A 302 8.68 -14.65 17.98
N ALA A 303 9.88 -14.10 17.82
CA ALA A 303 10.10 -12.67 17.93
C ALA A 303 9.32 -11.93 16.83
N HIS A 304 8.83 -10.74 17.14
CA HIS A 304 8.13 -9.91 16.17
C HIS A 304 9.08 -9.48 15.05
N ASP A 305 8.66 -9.65 13.79
CA ASP A 305 9.55 -9.44 12.64
C ASP A 305 10.01 -7.98 12.52
N ARG A 306 9.09 -7.04 12.78
CA ARG A 306 9.32 -5.59 12.62
C ARG A 306 10.15 -4.91 13.72
N TYR A 307 9.91 -5.24 14.99
CA TYR A 307 10.45 -4.46 16.11
C TYR A 307 11.59 -5.21 16.78
N LEU A 308 12.78 -4.59 16.80
CA LEU A 308 13.92 -5.10 17.55
C LEU A 308 13.81 -4.75 19.04
N PRO A 309 14.43 -5.58 19.92
CA PRO A 309 14.38 -5.35 21.36
C PRO A 309 14.81 -3.95 21.79
N ASN A 310 13.92 -3.23 22.47
CA ASN A 310 14.10 -1.88 22.99
C ASN A 310 13.09 -1.66 24.12
N SER A 311 13.28 -0.63 24.94
CA SER A 311 12.31 -0.30 25.99
C SER A 311 11.01 0.23 25.37
N LEU A 312 9.88 0.02 26.04
CA LEU A 312 8.58 0.50 25.53
C LEU A 312 8.59 2.02 25.34
N ARG A 313 9.28 2.76 26.22
CA ARG A 313 9.46 4.20 26.06
C ARG A 313 10.18 4.56 24.76
N ILE A 314 11.25 3.83 24.40
CA ILE A 314 11.96 4.05 23.14
C ILE A 314 11.06 3.70 21.94
N LEU A 315 10.32 2.59 22.02
CA LEU A 315 9.38 2.18 20.99
C LEU A 315 8.35 3.28 20.71
N LEU A 316 7.64 3.77 21.74
CA LEU A 316 6.68 4.86 21.62
C LEU A 316 7.30 6.19 21.16
N LYS A 317 8.59 6.41 21.41
CA LYS A 317 9.28 7.67 21.06
C LYS A 317 9.77 7.70 19.62
N ARG A 318 10.19 6.56 19.06
CA ARG A 318 11.00 6.49 17.82
C ARG A 318 10.35 5.68 16.70
N PHE A 319 9.34 4.88 16.99
CA PHE A 319 8.66 4.00 16.05
C PHE A 319 7.16 4.31 16.03
#